data_AF-X0LK93-F1
#
_entry.id   AF-X0LK93-F1
#
_cell.length_a   1.000
_cell.length_b   1.000
_cell.length_c   1.000
_cell.angle_alpha   90.00
_cell.angle_beta   90.00
_cell.angle_gamma   90.00
#
_symmetry.space_group_name_H-M   'P 1'
#
loop_
_entity.id
_entity.type
_entity.pdbx_description
1 polymer ?
#
loop_
_entity_poly.entity_id
_entity_poly.type
_entity_poly.pdbx_seq_one_letter_code
_entity_poly.pdbx_strand_id
1 'polypeptide(L)'
;MAGASFCFVLVADKAVLEGIARNDFVVKALGYDWEGRIEDGGWGWVRLQTGRLLELWGALLLSQLMDTSKYYSLSFEGPERDLETYLWIGDMSLPSLGDCSEAQTADPLSISVRPRFRFDHELMLNQDAKFSKFSVLI
;
A
#
# COMPACT_ATOMS: atom_id res chain seq x y z
N MET A 1 4.10 -0.07 17.33
CA MET A 1 3.90 0.32 15.91
C MET A 1 2.47 -0.03 15.53
N ALA A 2 1.72 0.88 14.90
CA ALA A 2 0.30 0.69 14.60
C ALA A 2 0.01 -0.60 13.79
N GLY A 3 0.93 -1.05 12.94
CA GLY A 3 0.79 -2.31 12.20
C GLY A 3 0.71 -3.58 13.07
N ALA A 4 1.27 -3.56 14.28
CA ALA A 4 1.16 -4.69 15.22
C ALA A 4 -0.24 -4.77 15.84
N SER A 5 -0.98 -3.67 15.90
CA SER A 5 -2.35 -3.63 16.44
C SER A 5 -3.37 -4.21 15.45
N PHE A 6 -3.08 -4.17 14.15
CA PHE A 6 -3.99 -4.62 13.09
C PHE A 6 -3.57 -5.95 12.45
N CYS A 7 -2.50 -6.58 12.94
CA CYS A 7 -1.93 -7.81 12.39
C CYS A 7 -1.67 -7.77 10.88
N PHE A 8 -1.06 -6.68 10.42
CA PHE A 8 -0.92 -6.41 9.00
C PHE A 8 0.53 -6.09 8.59
N VAL A 9 0.93 -6.55 7.40
CA VAL A 9 2.24 -6.28 6.80
C VAL A 9 2.11 -5.74 5.38
N LEU A 10 3.01 -4.85 5.01
CA LEU A 10 3.19 -4.39 3.63
C LEU A 10 4.31 -5.21 2.99
N VAL A 11 4.04 -5.80 1.84
CA VAL A 11 4.95 -6.67 1.11
C VAL A 11 5.27 -6.05 -0.24
N ALA A 12 6.57 -5.90 -0.52
CA ALA A 12 7.08 -5.58 -1.83
C ALA A 12 7.67 -6.87 -2.45
N ASP A 13 6.87 -7.55 -3.27
CA ASP A 13 7.31 -8.73 -3.99
C ASP A 13 7.97 -8.36 -5.34
N LYS A 14 8.37 -9.38 -6.12
CA LYS A 14 8.98 -9.17 -7.44
C LYS A 14 8.09 -8.32 -8.36
N ALA A 15 6.78 -8.52 -8.36
CA ALA A 15 5.85 -7.78 -9.21
C ALA A 15 5.78 -6.30 -8.80
N VAL A 16 5.81 -6.01 -7.49
CA VAL A 16 5.90 -4.64 -6.96
C VAL A 16 7.20 -3.97 -7.41
N LEU A 17 8.34 -4.64 -7.25
CA LEU A 17 9.64 -4.08 -7.63
C LEU A 17 9.75 -3.82 -9.14
N GLU A 18 9.25 -4.73 -9.97
CA GLU A 18 9.17 -4.53 -11.42
C GLU A 18 8.19 -3.42 -11.81
N GLY A 19 7.12 -3.22 -11.05
CA GLY A 19 6.18 -2.11 -11.20
C GLY A 19 6.86 -0.77 -11.00
N ILE A 20 7.67 -0.62 -9.96
CA ILE A 20 8.40 0.62 -9.65
C ILE A 20 9.26 1.06 -10.84
N ALA A 21 9.96 0.13 -11.50
CA ALA A 21 10.77 0.42 -12.69
C ALA A 21 9.94 0.95 -13.88
N ARG A 22 8.63 0.70 -13.89
CA ARG A 22 7.66 1.20 -14.88
C ARG A 22 6.83 2.37 -14.36
N ASN A 23 7.22 2.99 -13.25
CA ASN A 23 6.48 4.06 -12.58
C ASN A 23 5.09 3.61 -12.06
N ASP A 24 4.94 2.33 -11.75
CA ASP A 24 3.73 1.74 -11.15
C ASP A 24 3.99 1.43 -9.66
N PHE A 25 3.49 2.30 -8.78
CA PHE A 25 3.72 2.23 -7.33
C PHE A 25 2.56 1.55 -6.61
N VAL A 26 2.52 0.22 -6.72
CA VAL A 26 1.54 -0.65 -6.06
C VAL A 26 2.23 -1.46 -4.97
N VAL A 27 1.57 -1.65 -3.82
CA VAL A 27 2.05 -2.46 -2.70
C VAL A 27 1.03 -3.57 -2.40
N LYS A 28 1.52 -4.71 -1.91
CA LYS A 28 0.68 -5.77 -1.36
C LYS A 28 0.51 -5.58 0.13
N ALA A 29 -0.71 -5.72 0.57
CA ALA A 29 -1.17 -5.46 1.92
C ALA A 29 -1.76 -6.78 2.43
N LEU A 30 -1.11 -7.43 3.39
CA LEU A 30 -1.43 -8.79 3.86
C LEU A 30 -1.69 -8.80 5.38
N GLY A 31 -2.84 -9.35 5.78
CA GLY A 31 -3.13 -9.70 7.17
C GLY A 31 -2.52 -11.06 7.50
N TYR A 32 -1.53 -11.11 8.39
CA TYR A 32 -0.81 -12.35 8.70
C TYR A 32 -1.52 -13.24 9.72
N ASP A 33 -2.57 -12.73 10.37
CA ASP A 33 -3.48 -13.49 11.24
C ASP A 33 -4.69 -14.03 10.47
N TRP A 34 -4.63 -14.05 9.14
CA TRP A 34 -5.72 -14.53 8.33
C TRP A 34 -5.85 -16.07 8.38
N GLU A 35 -7.00 -16.58 8.84
CA GLU A 35 -7.32 -18.01 8.95
C GLU A 35 -8.00 -18.65 7.72
N GLY A 36 -8.24 -17.91 6.64
CA GLY A 36 -8.82 -18.45 5.38
C GLY A 36 -10.35 -18.58 5.33
N ARG A 37 -11.07 -17.96 6.27
CA ARG A 37 -12.54 -18.00 6.40
C ARG A 37 -13.26 -16.88 5.65
N ILE A 38 -13.44 -16.98 4.33
CA ILE A 38 -13.98 -15.89 3.47
C ILE A 38 -15.20 -15.12 4.06
N GLU A 39 -16.04 -15.78 4.89
CA GLU A 39 -17.10 -15.18 5.72
C GLU A 39 -16.67 -13.95 6.56
N ASP A 40 -15.40 -13.86 6.94
CA ASP A 40 -14.80 -12.73 7.67
C ASP A 40 -14.58 -11.49 6.79
N GLY A 41 -14.91 -11.57 5.50
CA GLY A 41 -15.02 -10.43 4.60
C GLY A 41 -14.03 -10.39 3.46
N GLY A 42 -13.15 -11.37 3.26
CA GLY A 42 -12.23 -11.31 2.11
C GLY A 42 -11.20 -12.43 2.05
N TRP A 43 -10.10 -12.16 1.34
CA TRP A 43 -9.00 -13.11 1.11
C TRP A 43 -7.76 -12.84 1.96
N GLY A 44 -7.88 -11.90 2.90
CA GLY A 44 -6.82 -11.51 3.84
C GLY A 44 -5.66 -10.73 3.25
N TRP A 45 -5.68 -10.45 1.95
CA TRP A 45 -4.73 -9.54 1.34
C TRP A 45 -5.36 -8.77 0.18
N VAL A 46 -4.77 -7.62 -0.15
CA VAL A 46 -5.14 -6.77 -1.28
C VAL A 46 -3.91 -6.13 -1.91
N ARG A 47 -4.01 -5.73 -3.18
CA ARG A 47 -3.06 -4.81 -3.81
C ARG A 47 -3.64 -3.41 -3.75
N LEU A 48 -2.82 -2.40 -3.45
CA LEU A 48 -3.26 -1.00 -3.51
C LEU A 48 -2.17 -0.10 -4.06
N GLN A 49 -2.58 0.99 -4.68
CA GLN A 49 -1.66 2.08 -4.99
C GLN A 49 -1.15 2.68 -3.69
N THR A 50 0.13 3.06 -3.66
CA THR A 50 0.76 3.73 -2.50
C THR A 50 -0.01 4.97 -2.04
N GLY A 51 -0.64 5.70 -2.98
CA GLY A 51 -1.54 6.82 -2.67
C GLY A 51 -2.66 6.46 -1.68
N ARG A 52 -3.16 5.23 -1.72
CA ARG A 52 -4.27 4.77 -0.87
C ARG A 52 -3.81 4.20 0.47
N LEU A 53 -2.52 4.25 0.78
CA LEU A 53 -2.02 3.67 2.02
C LEU A 53 -2.63 4.34 3.26
N LEU A 54 -2.82 5.66 3.23
CA LEU A 54 -3.46 6.35 4.34
C LEU A 54 -4.97 6.03 4.46
N GLU A 55 -5.65 5.79 3.34
CA GLU A 55 -7.03 5.29 3.32
C GLU A 55 -7.11 3.89 3.94
N LEU A 56 -6.13 3.02 3.64
CA LEU A 56 -6.04 1.68 4.25
C LEU A 56 -5.94 1.79 5.77
N TRP A 57 -5.05 2.64 6.29
CA TRP A 57 -4.93 2.86 7.73
C TRP A 57 -6.23 3.40 8.36
N GLY A 58 -6.91 4.32 7.68
CA GLY A 58 -8.21 4.82 8.13
C GLY A 58 -9.27 3.71 8.19
N ALA A 59 -9.31 2.83 7.19
CA ALA A 59 -10.26 1.72 7.13
C ALA A 59 -10.01 0.70 8.24
N LEU A 60 -8.74 0.38 8.51
CA LEU A 60 -8.35 -0.47 9.63
C LEU A 60 -8.77 0.15 10.97
N LEU A 61 -8.54 1.44 11.17
CA LEU A 61 -8.97 2.13 12.39
C LEU A 61 -10.50 2.14 12.54
N LEU A 62 -11.24 2.38 11.46
CA LEU A 62 -12.71 2.33 11.48
C LEU A 62 -13.21 0.94 11.85
N SER A 63 -12.63 -0.12 11.29
CA SER A 63 -13.02 -1.50 11.63
C SER A 63 -12.85 -1.79 13.13
N GLN A 64 -11.74 -1.31 13.72
CA GLN A 64 -11.51 -1.42 15.16
C GLN A 64 -12.51 -0.61 15.97
N LEU A 65 -12.85 0.62 15.56
CA LEU A 65 -13.81 1.47 16.25
C LEU A 65 -15.24 0.92 16.19
N MET A 66 -15.58 0.24 15.10
CA MET A 66 -16.90 -0.34 14.86
C MET A 66 -17.03 -1.78 15.37
N ASP A 67 -15.96 -2.35 15.93
CA ASP A 67 -15.88 -3.76 16.34
C ASP A 67 -16.26 -4.73 15.20
N THR A 68 -15.86 -4.39 13.98
CA THR A 68 -16.07 -5.21 12.79
C THR A 68 -14.77 -5.86 12.33
N SER A 69 -14.88 -6.97 11.59
CA SER A 69 -13.72 -7.60 10.96
C SER A 69 -13.04 -6.60 10.01
N LYS A 70 -11.73 -6.41 10.20
CA LYS A 70 -10.88 -5.59 9.32
C LYS A 70 -10.88 -6.06 7.86
N TYR A 71 -11.24 -7.33 7.61
CA TYR A 71 -11.28 -7.87 6.26
C TYR A 71 -12.53 -7.44 5.48
N TYR A 72 -13.59 -6.95 6.13
CA TYR A 72 -14.75 -6.39 5.42
C TYR A 72 -14.40 -5.14 4.60
N SER A 73 -13.61 -4.22 5.15
CA SER A 73 -13.18 -3.02 4.41
C SER A 73 -12.14 -3.34 3.33
N LEU A 74 -11.57 -4.55 3.36
CA LEU A 74 -10.57 -5.07 2.42
C LEU A 74 -11.14 -6.18 1.52
N SER A 75 -12.47 -6.26 1.43
CA SER A 75 -13.15 -7.32 0.70
C SER A 75 -12.95 -7.20 -0.80
N PHE A 76 -12.73 -8.34 -1.44
CA PHE A 76 -12.80 -8.48 -2.89
C PHE A 76 -13.85 -9.53 -3.25
N GLU A 77 -14.84 -9.13 -4.04
CA GLU A 77 -15.87 -10.03 -4.57
C GLU A 77 -15.31 -10.75 -5.80
N GLY A 78 -14.87 -11.98 -5.63
CA GLY A 78 -14.35 -12.80 -6.72
C GLY A 78 -13.44 -13.91 -6.24
N PRO A 79 -12.96 -14.78 -7.15
CA PRO A 79 -12.02 -15.83 -6.81
C PRO A 79 -10.63 -15.25 -6.48
N GLU A 80 -9.89 -15.89 -5.57
CA GLU A 80 -8.58 -15.41 -5.11
C GLU A 80 -7.60 -15.09 -6.25
N ARG A 81 -7.62 -15.90 -7.31
CA ARG A 81 -6.75 -15.72 -8.49
C ARG A 81 -6.86 -14.34 -9.14
N ASP A 82 -7.99 -13.65 -8.97
CA ASP A 82 -8.22 -12.35 -9.58
C ASP A 82 -7.64 -11.20 -8.72
N LEU A 83 -7.30 -11.44 -7.45
CA LEU A 83 -6.65 -10.45 -6.56
C LEU A 83 -5.32 -9.96 -7.07
N GLU A 84 -4.59 -10.81 -7.81
CA GLU A 84 -3.33 -10.39 -8.43
C GLU A 84 -3.54 -9.31 -9.48
N THR A 85 -4.74 -9.15 -10.01
CA THR A 85 -5.07 -8.11 -11.00
C THR A 85 -5.95 -7.01 -10.43
N TYR A 86 -6.61 -7.26 -9.30
CA TYR A 86 -7.45 -6.30 -8.63
C TYR A 86 -6.63 -5.27 -7.86
N LEU A 87 -6.98 -4.00 -8.02
CA LEU A 87 -6.49 -2.91 -7.17
C LEU A 87 -7.61 -2.49 -6.22
N TRP A 88 -7.30 -2.50 -4.93
CA TRP A 88 -8.19 -2.00 -3.89
C TRP A 88 -8.52 -0.53 -4.15
N ILE A 89 -9.82 -0.27 -4.23
CA ILE A 89 -10.39 1.02 -4.64
C ILE A 89 -10.61 1.99 -3.48
N GLY A 90 -10.14 1.62 -2.27
CA GLY A 90 -10.34 2.39 -1.05
C GLY A 90 -11.69 2.11 -0.37
N ASP A 91 -11.86 2.68 0.83
CA ASP A 91 -13.15 2.73 1.51
C ASP A 91 -13.90 4.00 1.10
N MET A 92 -15.10 3.85 0.55
CA MET A 92 -15.92 4.97 0.04
C MET A 92 -16.38 5.92 1.16
N SER A 93 -16.24 5.52 2.42
CA SER A 93 -16.58 6.32 3.60
C SER A 93 -15.46 7.25 4.04
N LEU A 94 -14.25 7.09 3.48
CA LEU A 94 -13.09 7.91 3.81
C LEU A 94 -12.85 9.01 2.78
N PRO A 95 -12.29 10.17 3.20
CA PRO A 95 -11.85 11.17 2.24
C PRO A 95 -10.73 10.60 1.37
N SER A 96 -10.60 11.12 0.14
CA SER A 96 -9.45 10.81 -0.71
C SER A 96 -8.18 11.37 -0.07
N LEU A 97 -7.26 10.47 0.26
CA LEU A 97 -5.97 10.80 0.89
C LEU A 97 -4.78 10.41 -0.01
N GLY A 98 -5.04 10.19 -1.30
CA GLY A 98 -4.06 9.88 -2.34
C GLY A 98 -2.77 10.66 -2.21
N ASP A 99 -2.88 11.99 -2.24
CA ASP A 99 -1.77 12.94 -2.22
C ASP A 99 -0.84 12.81 -1.00
N CYS A 100 -1.29 12.19 0.10
CA CYS A 100 -0.52 12.09 1.34
C CYS A 100 0.47 10.92 1.35
N SER A 101 0.19 9.85 0.60
CA SER A 101 1.02 8.63 0.58
C SER A 101 1.48 8.20 -0.81
N GLU A 102 1.12 8.96 -1.85
CA GLU A 102 1.47 8.61 -3.22
C GLU A 102 2.99 8.70 -3.45
N ALA A 103 3.55 7.57 -3.85
CA ALA A 103 4.89 7.50 -4.39
C ALA A 103 4.88 7.91 -5.87
N GLN A 104 5.85 8.73 -6.25
CA GLN A 104 6.01 9.23 -7.63
C GLN A 104 7.50 9.21 -8.00
N THR A 105 7.81 9.08 -9.29
CA THR A 105 9.19 9.35 -9.76
C THR A 105 9.43 10.86 -9.71
N ALA A 106 10.63 11.25 -9.29
CA ALA A 106 11.05 12.64 -9.31
C ALA A 106 11.15 13.11 -10.77
N ASP A 107 10.28 14.04 -11.16
CA ASP A 107 10.46 14.81 -12.38
C ASP A 107 11.21 16.11 -12.02
N PRO A 108 12.43 16.34 -12.53
CA PRO A 108 13.23 17.53 -12.24
C PRO A 108 12.58 18.83 -12.74
N LEU A 109 11.59 18.75 -13.63
CA LEU A 109 10.81 19.89 -14.09
C LEU A 109 9.54 20.12 -13.24
N SER A 110 9.19 19.19 -12.34
CA SER A 110 8.00 19.28 -11.51
C SER A 110 8.25 20.07 -10.21
N ILE A 111 7.87 21.35 -10.23
CA ILE A 111 7.79 22.19 -9.03
C ILE A 111 6.48 21.84 -8.30
N SER A 112 6.50 20.81 -7.44
CA SER A 112 5.38 20.54 -6.54
C SER A 112 5.45 21.45 -5.33
N VAL A 113 4.33 22.12 -5.03
CA VAL A 113 4.16 22.98 -3.84
C VAL A 113 4.03 22.15 -2.55
N ARG A 114 3.81 20.83 -2.65
CA ARG A 114 3.71 19.92 -1.50
C ARG A 114 4.84 18.87 -1.51
N PRO A 115 5.46 18.57 -0.36
CA PRO A 115 6.38 17.44 -0.26
C PRO A 115 5.60 16.15 -0.53
N ARG A 116 6.04 15.39 -1.54
CA ARG A 116 5.50 14.06 -1.90
C ARG A 116 6.62 13.02 -1.77
N PHE A 117 6.26 11.75 -1.61
CA PHE A 117 7.23 10.65 -1.62
C PHE A 117 7.77 10.48 -3.04
N ARG A 118 9.01 10.92 -3.28
CA ARG A 118 9.63 10.92 -4.61
C ARG A 118 10.80 9.95 -4.68
N PHE A 119 10.82 9.14 -5.73
CA PHE A 119 11.94 8.27 -6.08
C PHE A 119 12.79 8.93 -7.16
N ASP A 120 14.06 9.17 -6.85
CA ASP A 120 15.02 9.66 -7.84
C ASP A 120 15.70 8.47 -8.53
N HIS A 121 15.40 8.29 -9.82
CA HIS A 121 15.89 7.15 -10.59
C HIS A 121 17.35 7.35 -11.04
N GLU A 122 17.87 8.58 -11.09
CA GLU A 122 19.25 8.86 -11.51
C GLU A 122 20.29 8.43 -10.46
N LEU A 123 19.89 8.34 -9.19
CA LEU A 123 20.74 7.84 -8.10
C LEU A 123 20.80 6.31 -8.01
N MET A 124 19.94 5.58 -8.71
CA MET A 124 19.92 4.10 -8.72
C MET A 124 20.82 3.49 -9.81
N LEU A 125 21.03 4.20 -10.92
CA LEU A 125 21.94 3.79 -12.00
C LEU A 125 23.42 4.10 -11.72
N ASN A 126 23.69 4.92 -10.69
CA ASN A 126 25.03 5.34 -10.27
C ASN A 126 25.55 4.61 -9.01
N GLN A 127 25.15 3.36 -8.78
CA GLN A 127 25.60 2.57 -7.62
C GLN A 127 26.65 1.50 -7.96
N ASP A 128 27.84 1.97 -8.35
CA ASP A 128 29.09 1.44 -7.77
C ASP A 128 29.40 2.13 -6.41
N ALA A 129 28.54 3.05 -5.95
CA ALA A 129 28.68 3.73 -4.68
C ALA A 129 27.66 3.25 -3.64
N LYS A 130 28.11 2.32 -2.78
CA LYS A 130 27.72 2.09 -1.38
C LYS A 130 26.27 2.40 -0.99
N PHE A 131 25.57 1.32 -0.61
CA PHE A 131 24.46 1.29 0.37
C PHE A 131 24.46 2.51 1.31
N SER A 132 23.68 3.53 0.97
CA SER A 132 23.40 4.64 1.87
C SER A 132 22.03 4.42 2.47
N LYS A 133 22.03 4.21 3.79
CA LYS A 133 20.92 4.06 4.73
C LYS A 133 19.54 4.43 4.18
N PHE A 134 18.69 3.41 4.04
CA PHE A 134 17.24 3.57 4.07
C PHE A 134 16.80 3.81 5.51
N SER A 135 16.63 5.06 5.91
CA SER A 135 15.85 5.40 7.10
C SER A 135 14.40 5.57 6.69
N VAL A 136 13.64 4.49 6.81
CA VAL A 136 12.17 4.55 6.90
C VAL A 136 11.87 4.96 8.33
N LEU A 137 11.46 6.22 8.54
CA LEU A 137 10.80 6.59 9.79
C LEU A 137 9.38 6.03 9.72
N ILE A 138 9.10 5.04 10.57
CA ILE A 138 7.74 4.61 10.95
C ILE A 138 7.37 5.38 12.21
#